data_AF-A0A1M5KBU9-F1
#
_entry.id   AF-A0A1M5KBU9-F1
#
_cell.length_a   1.000
_cell.length_b   1.000
_cell.length_c   1.000
_cell.angle_alpha   90.00
_cell.angle_beta   90.00
_cell.angle_gamma   90.00
#
_symmetry.space_group_name_H-M   'P 1'
#
loop_
_entity.id
_entity.type
_entity.pdbx_description
1 polymer ?
#
loop_
_entity_poly.entity_id
_entity_poly.type
_entity_poly.pdbx_seq_one_letter_code
_entity_poly.pdbx_strand_id
1 'polypeptide(L)'
;MPRDATGKIPGSPHLDFEAWKDLIRTMGGRFNPEGIEPNAFTGCVRPLRVCGFTAAEVGSNAHRVERTHRDVRLDGADHYFTMFQVAGQSAMTHNEEAARFDVGDVVLVDMARPATFFNCNAGESWKSVVLLLPRRSLVSHLGFEPRGGHYRRNGTAAGRLLLDLIRNSEEGEGTTPSPADSYMRLAVYDLVGALFAPNDPVPSRHADKLFIRVRNVIKDGFADPDFGPCEAAARAGISLRYLQKMFTQRGSTCSEFIYSFRLDQAARLLQRRAALDASQALSEIAYASGFRDYRHFARKFRHRFGHAPGGGSPEDSRALCDRNINHWLAML
;
A
#
# COMPACT_ATOMS: atom_id res chain seq x y z
N MET A 1 37.41 -12.14 -6.86
CA MET A 1 37.24 -13.35 -7.69
C MET A 1 36.67 -12.92 -9.04
N PRO A 2 37.24 -13.34 -10.18
CA PRO A 2 36.87 -12.83 -11.50
C PRO A 2 35.48 -13.34 -11.93
N ARG A 3 34.76 -12.50 -12.67
CA ARG A 3 33.43 -12.77 -13.25
C ARG A 3 33.54 -13.88 -14.30
N ASP A 4 32.77 -14.95 -14.15
CA ASP A 4 32.47 -15.87 -15.25
C ASP A 4 31.40 -15.22 -16.14
N ALA A 5 31.71 -15.06 -17.43
CA ALA A 5 30.90 -14.37 -18.43
C ALA A 5 29.65 -15.17 -18.87
N THR A 6 29.30 -16.24 -18.14
CA THR A 6 28.18 -17.13 -18.47
C THR A 6 26.97 -16.99 -17.54
N GLY A 7 27.01 -16.14 -16.51
CA GLY A 7 25.87 -16.02 -15.57
C GLY A 7 25.52 -17.33 -14.85
N LYS A 8 26.36 -18.36 -14.96
CA LYS A 8 26.24 -19.62 -14.24
C LYS A 8 26.86 -19.45 -12.86
N ILE A 9 26.02 -19.44 -11.83
CA ILE A 9 26.46 -19.88 -10.50
C ILE A 9 26.47 -21.42 -10.56
N PRO A 10 27.61 -22.11 -10.36
CA PRO A 10 27.66 -23.57 -10.35
C PRO A 10 26.82 -24.15 -9.20
N GLY A 11 26.09 -25.24 -9.43
CA GLY A 11 25.70 -26.17 -8.35
C GLY A 11 24.21 -26.31 -7.98
N SER A 12 23.26 -25.63 -8.61
CA SER A 12 21.83 -25.91 -8.34
C SER A 12 21.36 -27.17 -9.08
N PRO A 13 20.85 -28.21 -8.39
CA PRO A 13 20.40 -29.42 -9.04
C PRO A 13 19.23 -29.13 -9.98
N HIS A 14 19.26 -29.74 -11.17
CA HIS A 14 18.12 -29.69 -12.08
C HIS A 14 16.98 -30.54 -11.52
N LEU A 15 15.79 -29.95 -11.52
CA LEU A 15 14.57 -30.60 -11.04
C LEU A 15 13.71 -31.01 -12.23
N ASP A 16 13.07 -32.17 -12.10
CA ASP A 16 11.99 -32.57 -13.00
C ASP A 16 10.76 -31.68 -12.80
N PHE A 17 9.78 -31.84 -13.68
CA PHE A 17 8.59 -31.00 -13.74
C PHE A 17 7.78 -30.98 -12.44
N GLU A 18 7.55 -32.14 -11.81
CA GLU A 18 6.73 -32.21 -10.60
C GLU A 18 7.51 -31.77 -9.35
N ALA A 19 8.78 -32.12 -9.23
CA ALA A 19 9.64 -31.66 -8.14
C ALA A 19 9.79 -30.12 -8.16
N TRP A 20 9.95 -29.54 -9.35
CA TRP A 20 10.01 -28.08 -9.50
C TRP A 20 8.69 -27.40 -9.09
N LYS A 21 7.56 -27.93 -9.54
CA LYS A 21 6.22 -27.42 -9.18
C LYS A 21 5.97 -27.50 -7.68
N ASP A 22 6.31 -28.62 -7.05
CA ASP A 22 6.12 -28.83 -5.62
C ASP A 22 6.96 -27.88 -4.78
N LEU A 23 8.20 -27.64 -5.18
CA LEU A 23 9.10 -26.76 -4.44
C LEU A 23 8.66 -25.30 -4.55
N ILE A 24 8.28 -24.83 -5.75
CA ILE A 24 7.73 -23.48 -5.92
C ILE A 24 6.42 -23.31 -5.16
N ARG A 25 5.54 -24.32 -5.20
CA ARG A 25 4.29 -24.31 -4.45
C ARG A 25 4.52 -24.12 -2.96
N THR A 26 5.52 -24.80 -2.41
CA THR A 26 5.87 -24.71 -0.98
C THR A 26 6.46 -23.34 -0.62
N MET A 27 7.20 -22.72 -1.52
CA MET A 27 7.83 -21.43 -1.24
C MET A 27 6.88 -20.25 -1.39
N GLY A 28 6.03 -20.26 -2.42
CA GLY A 28 5.46 -19.02 -2.93
C GLY A 28 4.06 -19.06 -3.53
N GLY A 29 3.47 -20.24 -3.65
CA GLY A 29 2.14 -20.41 -4.21
C GLY A 29 2.14 -21.23 -5.49
N ARG A 30 0.94 -21.54 -5.96
CA ARG A 30 0.69 -22.42 -7.11
C ARG A 30 1.00 -21.72 -8.43
N PHE A 31 1.86 -22.36 -9.22
CA PHE A 31 2.23 -21.99 -10.57
C PHE A 31 2.25 -23.22 -11.47
N ASN A 32 1.80 -23.06 -12.71
CA ASN A 32 1.64 -24.14 -13.68
C ASN A 32 2.44 -23.79 -14.94
N PRO A 33 3.55 -24.50 -15.24
CA PRO A 33 4.22 -24.37 -16.53
C PRO A 33 3.34 -24.96 -17.63
N GLU A 34 3.29 -24.29 -18.77
CA GLU A 34 2.52 -24.70 -19.96
C GLU A 34 3.38 -24.74 -21.22
N GLY A 35 2.93 -25.53 -22.19
CA GLY A 35 3.55 -25.62 -23.51
C GLY A 35 4.88 -26.38 -23.53
N ILE A 36 5.14 -27.21 -22.53
CA ILE A 36 6.32 -28.06 -22.45
C ILE A 36 5.96 -29.44 -21.90
N GLU A 37 6.43 -30.48 -22.58
CA GLU A 37 6.26 -31.87 -22.12
C GLU A 37 7.10 -32.12 -20.86
N PRO A 38 6.61 -32.86 -19.85
CA PRO A 38 7.35 -33.09 -18.60
C PRO A 38 8.77 -33.64 -18.80
N ASN A 39 8.98 -34.48 -19.82
CA ASN A 39 10.27 -35.09 -20.13
C ASN A 39 11.26 -34.12 -20.80
N ALA A 40 10.77 -33.01 -21.37
CA ALA A 40 11.58 -31.95 -21.97
C ALA A 40 11.79 -30.77 -21.02
N PHE A 41 11.14 -30.78 -19.85
CA PHE A 41 11.24 -29.73 -18.86
C PHE A 41 12.56 -29.83 -18.08
N THR A 42 13.21 -28.68 -17.93
CA THR A 42 14.38 -28.50 -17.08
C THR A 42 14.15 -27.29 -16.20
N GLY A 43 14.03 -27.52 -14.89
CA GLY A 43 13.87 -26.47 -13.90
C GLY A 43 15.05 -26.41 -12.93
N CYS A 44 15.18 -25.29 -12.23
CA CYS A 44 16.00 -25.20 -11.03
C CYS A 44 15.28 -24.35 -10.00
N VAL A 45 15.42 -24.73 -8.74
CA VAL A 45 14.98 -23.95 -7.59
C VAL A 45 16.04 -24.09 -6.52
N ARG A 46 16.54 -22.97 -6.01
CA ARG A 46 17.48 -22.93 -4.90
C ARG A 46 16.94 -21.99 -3.83
N PRO A 47 16.46 -22.51 -2.69
CA PRO A 47 16.02 -21.69 -1.57
C PRO A 47 17.16 -20.86 -0.99
N LEU A 48 16.86 -19.61 -0.66
CA LEU A 48 17.79 -18.62 -0.13
C LEU A 48 17.20 -17.94 1.10
N ARG A 49 18.07 -17.42 1.96
CA ARG A 49 17.69 -16.54 3.06
C ARG A 49 18.35 -15.19 2.91
N VAL A 50 17.55 -14.16 2.68
CA VAL A 50 18.04 -12.79 2.47
C VAL A 50 17.52 -11.92 3.60
N CYS A 51 18.39 -11.55 4.54
CA CYS A 51 18.06 -10.57 5.58
C CYS A 51 16.78 -10.92 6.36
N GLY A 52 16.61 -12.20 6.74
CA GLY A 52 15.42 -12.69 7.43
C GLY A 52 14.20 -12.98 6.55
N PHE A 53 14.25 -12.72 5.24
CA PHE A 53 13.21 -13.11 4.28
C PHE A 53 13.50 -14.46 3.64
N THR A 54 12.42 -15.15 3.30
CA THR A 54 12.47 -16.26 2.35
C THR A 54 12.71 -15.71 0.95
N ALA A 55 13.71 -16.25 0.27
CA ALA A 55 13.99 -15.95 -1.11
C ALA A 55 14.25 -17.27 -1.85
N ALA A 56 14.26 -17.22 -3.17
CA ALA A 56 14.66 -18.36 -3.97
C ALA A 56 15.20 -17.90 -5.32
N GLU A 57 16.23 -18.59 -5.78
CA GLU A 57 16.56 -18.59 -7.19
C GLU A 57 15.65 -19.59 -7.90
N VAL A 58 14.99 -19.17 -8.97
CA VAL A 58 14.06 -19.98 -9.74
C VAL A 58 14.39 -19.82 -11.21
N GLY A 59 14.44 -20.92 -11.95
CA GLY A 59 14.57 -20.89 -13.40
C GLY A 59 13.90 -22.09 -14.04
N SER A 60 13.53 -21.94 -15.31
CA SER A 60 13.06 -23.05 -16.14
C SER A 60 13.25 -22.74 -17.62
N ASN A 61 13.08 -23.76 -18.46
CA ASN A 61 12.94 -23.61 -19.91
C ASN A 61 11.47 -23.52 -20.38
N ALA A 62 10.50 -23.44 -19.46
CA ALA A 62 9.09 -23.32 -19.82
C ALA A 62 8.82 -21.99 -20.53
N HIS A 63 8.08 -22.05 -21.65
CA HIS A 63 7.69 -20.86 -22.40
C HIS A 63 6.67 -20.01 -21.63
N ARG A 64 5.76 -20.66 -20.90
CA ARG A 64 4.70 -20.01 -20.14
C ARG A 64 4.61 -20.61 -18.76
N VAL A 65 4.48 -19.77 -17.73
CA VAL A 65 4.19 -20.18 -16.35
C VAL A 65 3.02 -19.36 -15.85
N GLU A 66 1.93 -20.01 -15.49
CA GLU A 66 0.67 -19.36 -15.14
C GLU A 66 0.26 -19.62 -13.68
N ARG A 67 -0.24 -18.56 -13.06
CA ARG A 67 -1.03 -18.59 -11.83
C ARG A 67 -2.42 -18.06 -12.14
N THR A 68 -3.41 -18.95 -12.08
CA THR A 68 -4.80 -18.63 -12.43
C THR A 68 -5.57 -18.05 -11.23
N HIS A 69 -6.76 -17.49 -11.48
CA HIS A 69 -7.70 -17.15 -10.41
C HIS A 69 -8.09 -18.35 -9.53
N ARG A 70 -8.10 -19.57 -10.09
CA ARG A 70 -8.37 -20.79 -9.31
C ARG A 70 -7.24 -21.06 -8.34
N ASP A 71 -6.00 -20.92 -8.78
CA ASP A 71 -4.80 -21.12 -7.96
C ASP A 71 -4.76 -20.16 -6.78
N VAL A 72 -5.04 -18.87 -7.03
CA VAL A 72 -5.15 -17.82 -6.00
C VAL A 72 -6.15 -18.19 -4.91
N ARG A 73 -7.32 -18.73 -5.28
CA ARG A 73 -8.33 -19.16 -4.32
C ARG A 73 -7.93 -20.41 -3.53
N LEU A 74 -7.15 -21.31 -4.15
CA LEU A 74 -6.79 -22.60 -3.55
C LEU A 74 -5.67 -22.49 -2.52
N ASP A 75 -4.69 -21.61 -2.73
CA ASP A 75 -3.59 -21.42 -1.78
C ASP A 75 -3.72 -20.21 -0.87
N GLY A 76 -4.57 -19.23 -1.21
CA GLY A 76 -4.82 -18.05 -0.39
C GLY A 76 -3.58 -17.19 -0.15
N ALA A 77 -2.60 -17.24 -1.05
CA ALA A 77 -1.34 -16.53 -0.88
C ALA A 77 -1.53 -15.01 -0.76
N ASP A 78 -1.19 -14.44 0.40
CA ASP A 78 -1.31 -13.01 0.69
C ASP A 78 0.06 -12.33 0.94
N HIS A 79 0.86 -12.26 -0.12
CA HIS A 79 2.19 -11.64 -0.09
C HIS A 79 2.55 -11.06 -1.46
N TYR A 80 3.65 -10.31 -1.51
CA TYR A 80 4.26 -9.86 -2.75
C TYR A 80 5.54 -10.64 -3.04
N PHE A 81 5.91 -10.72 -4.31
CA PHE A 81 7.28 -11.00 -4.72
C PHE A 81 7.95 -9.78 -5.31
N THR A 82 9.18 -9.53 -4.88
CA THR A 82 10.12 -8.82 -5.73
C THR A 82 10.89 -9.83 -6.56
N MET A 83 10.79 -9.74 -7.88
CA MET A 83 11.46 -10.62 -8.82
C MET A 83 12.56 -9.86 -9.56
N PHE A 84 13.77 -10.41 -9.54
CA PHE A 84 14.94 -9.90 -10.24
C PHE A 84 15.29 -10.85 -11.38
N GLN A 85 15.25 -10.37 -12.62
CA GLN A 85 15.70 -11.18 -13.76
C GLN A 85 17.23 -11.25 -13.74
N VAL A 86 17.79 -12.47 -13.66
CA VAL A 86 19.25 -12.66 -13.65
C VAL A 86 19.80 -13.25 -14.93
N ALA A 87 19.00 -14.00 -15.68
CA ALA A 87 19.35 -14.52 -17.00
C ALA A 87 18.12 -14.71 -17.89
N GLY A 88 18.28 -14.54 -19.20
CA GLY A 88 17.18 -14.61 -20.17
C GLY A 88 16.27 -13.37 -20.13
N GLN A 89 15.25 -13.37 -20.97
CA GLN A 89 14.33 -12.25 -21.14
C GLN A 89 12.90 -12.73 -20.91
N SER A 90 12.15 -12.03 -20.07
CA SER A 90 10.81 -12.46 -19.68
C SER A 90 9.79 -11.33 -19.85
N ALA A 91 8.54 -11.74 -20.05
CA ALA A 91 7.39 -10.86 -19.98
C ALA A 91 6.42 -11.36 -18.91
N MET A 92 5.57 -10.47 -18.41
CA MET A 92 4.53 -10.80 -17.45
C MET A 92 3.24 -10.09 -17.84
N THR A 93 2.12 -10.80 -17.67
CA THR A 93 0.79 -10.21 -17.60
C THR A 93 0.30 -10.30 -16.15
N HIS A 94 -0.02 -9.16 -15.55
CA HIS A 94 -0.47 -9.05 -14.16
C HIS A 94 -1.30 -7.78 -13.98
N ASN A 95 -2.46 -7.87 -13.31
CA ASN A 95 -3.39 -6.74 -13.18
C ASN A 95 -3.80 -6.09 -14.51
N GLU A 96 -4.05 -6.91 -15.54
CA GLU A 96 -4.37 -6.45 -16.92
C GLU A 96 -3.24 -5.67 -17.61
N GLU A 97 -2.11 -5.43 -16.93
CA GLU A 97 -0.91 -4.84 -17.49
C GLU A 97 0.01 -5.93 -18.04
N ALA A 98 0.62 -5.66 -19.19
CA ALA A 98 1.68 -6.49 -19.76
C ALA A 98 2.99 -5.71 -19.75
N ALA A 99 4.04 -6.34 -19.22
CA ALA A 99 5.37 -5.75 -19.14
C ALA A 99 6.43 -6.74 -19.61
N ARG A 100 7.42 -6.23 -20.36
CA ARG A 100 8.67 -6.95 -20.66
C ARG A 100 9.76 -6.39 -19.77
N PHE A 101 10.58 -7.27 -19.20
CA PHE A 101 11.66 -6.88 -18.31
C PHE A 101 12.93 -7.68 -18.63
N ASP A 102 14.04 -6.96 -18.52
CA ASP A 102 15.36 -7.41 -18.93
C ASP A 102 16.22 -7.79 -17.71
N VAL A 103 17.38 -8.39 -17.96
CA VAL A 103 18.35 -8.71 -16.90
C VAL A 103 18.68 -7.47 -16.07
N GLY A 104 18.46 -7.59 -14.76
CA GLY A 104 18.66 -6.54 -13.77
C GLY A 104 17.45 -5.62 -13.53
N ASP A 105 16.36 -5.77 -14.28
CA ASP A 105 15.08 -5.13 -13.95
C ASP A 105 14.46 -5.81 -12.71
N VAL A 106 13.68 -5.02 -11.98
CA VAL A 106 13.01 -5.44 -10.75
C VAL A 106 11.50 -5.32 -10.91
N VAL A 107 10.78 -6.40 -10.67
CA VAL A 107 9.32 -6.45 -10.79
C VAL A 107 8.69 -6.72 -9.43
N LEU A 108 7.61 -6.01 -9.10
CA LEU A 108 6.79 -6.34 -7.94
C LEU A 108 5.54 -7.09 -8.40
N VAL A 109 5.33 -8.30 -7.90
CA VAL A 109 4.21 -9.19 -8.24
C VAL A 109 3.31 -9.35 -7.02
N ASP A 110 2.00 -9.15 -7.19
CA ASP A 110 1.01 -9.40 -6.13
C ASP A 110 0.53 -10.87 -6.20
N MET A 111 0.83 -11.68 -5.19
CA MET A 111 0.48 -13.11 -5.19
C MET A 111 -0.98 -13.41 -4.85
N ALA A 112 -1.72 -12.40 -4.38
CA ALA A 112 -3.17 -12.47 -4.19
C ALA A 112 -3.94 -12.26 -5.51
N ARG A 113 -3.23 -12.11 -6.64
CA ARG A 113 -3.83 -11.91 -7.95
C ARG A 113 -3.20 -12.85 -8.99
N PRO A 114 -3.90 -13.13 -10.11
CA PRO A 114 -3.34 -13.95 -11.19
C PRO A 114 -2.12 -13.30 -11.83
N ALA A 115 -1.23 -14.13 -12.33
CA ALA A 115 -0.07 -13.69 -13.09
C ALA A 115 0.27 -14.73 -14.15
N THR A 116 0.67 -14.29 -15.34
CA THR A 116 1.28 -15.15 -16.35
C THR A 116 2.67 -14.62 -16.66
N PHE A 117 3.66 -15.50 -16.64
CA PHE A 117 5.03 -15.21 -17.06
C PHE A 117 5.28 -15.90 -18.40
N PHE A 118 5.95 -15.19 -19.30
CA PHE A 118 6.34 -15.66 -20.61
C PHE A 118 7.85 -15.55 -20.76
N ASN A 119 8.47 -16.59 -21.28
CA ASN A 119 9.83 -16.53 -21.76
C ASN A 119 9.81 -15.97 -23.20
N CYS A 120 10.49 -14.85 -23.43
CA CYS A 120 10.51 -14.21 -24.74
C CYS A 120 11.35 -15.01 -25.76
N ASN A 121 12.27 -15.87 -25.31
CA ASN A 121 13.15 -16.67 -26.15
C ASN A 121 12.83 -18.16 -25.99
N ALA A 122 12.01 -18.70 -26.90
CA ALA A 122 11.65 -20.11 -26.89
C ALA A 122 12.90 -21.01 -26.96
N GLY A 123 13.00 -21.97 -26.04
CA GLY A 123 14.11 -22.93 -25.97
C GLY A 123 15.30 -22.50 -25.10
N GLU A 124 15.40 -21.22 -24.72
CA GLU A 124 16.41 -20.76 -23.75
C GLU A 124 15.87 -20.84 -22.32
N SER A 125 16.73 -21.14 -21.34
CA SER A 125 16.34 -21.09 -19.93
C SER A 125 16.33 -19.66 -19.41
N TRP A 126 15.27 -19.27 -18.70
CA TRP A 126 15.27 -18.06 -17.90
C TRP A 126 15.64 -18.36 -16.45
N LYS A 127 16.17 -17.36 -15.75
CA LYS A 127 16.45 -17.44 -14.31
C LYS A 127 16.17 -16.11 -13.63
N SER A 128 15.54 -16.19 -12.46
CA SER A 128 15.17 -15.06 -11.64
C SER A 128 15.43 -15.35 -10.17
N VAL A 129 15.65 -14.30 -9.37
CA VAL A 129 15.60 -14.40 -7.92
C VAL A 129 14.33 -13.74 -7.42
N VAL A 130 13.56 -14.46 -6.61
CA VAL A 130 12.34 -13.98 -5.98
C VAL A 130 12.56 -13.77 -4.50
N LEU A 131 12.07 -12.65 -3.98
CA LEU A 131 12.08 -12.30 -2.57
C LEU A 131 10.65 -12.21 -2.07
N LEU A 132 10.29 -13.02 -1.08
CA LEU A 132 8.95 -13.06 -0.50
C LEU A 132 8.76 -11.93 0.52
N LEU A 133 7.76 -11.08 0.29
CA LEU A 133 7.43 -9.93 1.10
C LEU A 133 6.03 -10.09 1.71
N PRO A 134 5.90 -10.37 3.02
CA PRO A 134 4.59 -10.47 3.66
C PRO A 134 3.80 -9.17 3.52
N ARG A 135 2.59 -9.22 2.93
CA ARG A 135 1.78 -8.02 2.61
C ARG A 135 1.63 -7.11 3.81
N ARG A 136 1.12 -7.64 4.92
CA ARG A 136 0.84 -6.87 6.14
C ARG A 136 2.06 -6.12 6.65
N SER A 137 3.23 -6.77 6.68
CA SER A 137 4.47 -6.15 7.16
C SER A 137 4.99 -5.09 6.19
N LEU A 138 4.95 -5.37 4.88
CA LEU A 138 5.38 -4.42 3.86
C LEU A 138 4.50 -3.17 3.86
N VAL A 139 3.17 -3.32 3.76
CA VAL A 139 2.22 -2.19 3.75
C VAL A 139 2.30 -1.42 5.08
N SER A 140 2.40 -2.13 6.21
CA SER A 140 2.62 -1.51 7.52
C SER A 140 4.01 -0.87 7.69
N HIS A 141 4.96 -1.10 6.79
CA HIS A 141 6.27 -0.40 6.76
C HIS A 141 6.38 0.68 5.67
N LEU A 142 5.63 0.58 4.57
CA LEU A 142 5.60 1.59 3.50
C LEU A 142 4.57 2.68 3.75
N GLY A 143 3.42 2.33 4.34
CA GLY A 143 2.34 3.27 4.66
C GLY A 143 1.49 3.62 3.45
N PHE A 144 1.79 2.99 2.34
CA PHE A 144 0.96 2.87 1.17
C PHE A 144 0.97 1.40 0.75
N GLU A 145 -0.02 1.00 -0.04
CA GLU A 145 -0.04 -0.31 -0.67
C GLU A 145 0.62 -0.23 -2.04
N PRO A 146 1.76 -0.91 -2.27
CA PRO A 146 2.41 -0.88 -3.55
C PRO A 146 1.55 -1.60 -4.59
N ARG A 147 1.49 -1.04 -5.79
CA ARG A 147 0.76 -1.63 -6.91
C ARG A 147 1.61 -2.74 -7.53
N GLY A 148 1.12 -3.99 -7.50
CA GLY A 148 1.73 -5.11 -8.22
C GLY A 148 1.57 -4.95 -9.73
N GLY A 149 2.53 -5.45 -10.50
CA GLY A 149 2.55 -5.38 -11.97
C GLY A 149 3.55 -4.35 -12.51
N HIS A 150 3.92 -3.37 -11.69
CA HIS A 150 4.94 -2.41 -12.07
C HIS A 150 6.35 -3.01 -11.98
N TYR A 151 7.19 -2.57 -12.91
CA TYR A 151 8.61 -2.87 -12.95
C TYR A 151 9.44 -1.58 -12.86
N ARG A 152 10.70 -1.74 -12.46
CA ARG A 152 11.71 -0.70 -12.50
C ARG A 152 12.88 -1.19 -13.31
N ARG A 153 13.32 -0.31 -14.22
CA ARG A 153 14.48 -0.56 -15.05
C ARG A 153 15.73 -0.72 -14.19
N ASN A 154 16.66 -1.53 -14.67
CA ASN A 154 17.99 -1.71 -14.12
C ASN A 154 18.68 -0.35 -13.93
N GLY A 155 19.55 -0.25 -12.92
CA GLY A 155 20.38 0.93 -12.70
C GLY A 155 19.85 1.94 -11.67
N THR A 156 18.75 1.66 -10.97
CA THR A 156 18.39 2.43 -9.78
C THR A 156 19.33 2.08 -8.61
N ALA A 157 19.60 3.04 -7.72
CA ALA A 157 20.42 2.79 -6.54
C ALA A 157 19.78 1.72 -5.63
N ALA A 158 18.46 1.80 -5.43
CA ALA A 158 17.72 0.85 -4.62
C ALA A 158 17.73 -0.57 -5.19
N GLY A 159 17.56 -0.72 -6.52
CA GLY A 159 17.61 -2.01 -7.20
C GLY A 159 18.99 -2.66 -7.10
N ARG A 160 20.07 -1.89 -7.28
CA ARG A 160 21.44 -2.39 -7.09
C ARG A 160 21.69 -2.89 -5.67
N LEU A 161 21.30 -2.12 -4.66
CA LEU A 161 21.48 -2.50 -3.26
C LEU A 161 20.70 -3.78 -2.91
N LEU A 162 19.46 -3.92 -3.36
CA LEU A 162 18.70 -5.16 -3.16
C LEU A 162 19.35 -6.36 -3.84
N LEU A 163 19.84 -6.19 -5.08
CA LEU A 163 20.53 -7.25 -5.79
C LEU A 163 21.84 -7.65 -5.08
N ASP A 164 22.57 -6.69 -4.51
CA ASP A 164 23.78 -6.97 -3.75
C ASP A 164 23.47 -7.72 -2.45
N LEU A 165 22.38 -7.39 -1.74
CA LEU A 165 21.93 -8.17 -0.58
C LEU A 165 21.57 -9.62 -0.96
N ILE A 166 20.92 -9.80 -2.11
CA ILE A 166 20.59 -11.12 -2.66
C ILE A 166 21.86 -11.90 -3.04
N ARG A 167 22.83 -11.26 -3.69
CA ARG A 167 24.07 -11.93 -4.12
C ARG A 167 24.94 -12.40 -2.96
N ASN A 168 24.87 -11.69 -1.84
CA ASN A 168 25.60 -12.04 -0.62
C ASN A 168 24.79 -12.94 0.32
N SER A 169 23.65 -13.50 -0.13
CA SER A 169 22.82 -14.37 0.68
C SER A 169 23.41 -15.75 0.85
N GLU A 170 23.22 -16.33 2.03
CA GLU A 170 23.59 -17.72 2.32
C GLU A 170 22.49 -18.69 1.87
N GLU A 171 22.88 -19.94 1.65
CA GLU A 171 21.93 -21.02 1.32
C GLU A 171 20.97 -21.28 2.49
N GLY A 172 19.71 -21.56 2.17
CA GLY A 172 18.58 -21.44 3.10
C GLY A 172 18.43 -22.53 4.15
N GLU A 173 19.33 -23.51 4.24
CA GLU A 173 19.26 -24.58 5.24
C GLU A 173 20.32 -24.38 6.33
N GLY A 174 19.87 -23.97 7.52
CA GLY A 174 20.71 -23.94 8.73
C GLY A 174 21.19 -22.55 9.18
N THR A 175 20.81 -21.46 8.52
CA THR A 175 21.14 -20.11 8.97
C THR A 175 20.36 -19.73 10.23
N THR A 176 21.08 -19.52 11.34
CA THR A 176 20.48 -19.07 12.60
C THR A 176 19.96 -17.63 12.46
N PRO A 177 18.72 -17.33 12.86
CA PRO A 177 18.19 -15.98 12.84
C PRO A 177 19.07 -15.04 13.66
N SER A 178 19.51 -13.94 13.05
CA SER A 178 20.31 -12.92 13.72
C SER A 178 19.42 -11.79 14.23
N PRO A 179 19.71 -11.17 15.39
CA PRO A 179 19.04 -9.94 15.80
C PRO A 179 19.12 -8.83 14.74
N ALA A 180 20.19 -8.81 13.93
CA ALA A 180 20.36 -7.88 12.83
C ALA A 180 19.30 -8.04 11.72
N ASP A 181 18.71 -9.23 11.57
CA ASP A 181 17.70 -9.50 10.54
C ASP A 181 16.51 -8.56 10.67
N SER A 182 16.07 -8.25 11.90
CA SER A 182 14.93 -7.35 12.09
C SER A 182 15.18 -5.94 11.54
N TYR A 183 16.40 -5.42 11.72
CA TYR A 183 16.80 -4.12 11.17
C TYR A 183 17.00 -4.19 9.67
N MET A 184 17.60 -5.27 9.17
CA MET A 184 17.84 -5.44 7.74
C MET A 184 16.53 -5.64 6.97
N ARG A 185 15.51 -6.24 7.60
CA ARG A 185 14.15 -6.32 7.02
C ARG A 185 13.55 -4.95 6.75
N LEU A 186 13.75 -3.99 7.67
CA LEU A 186 13.29 -2.61 7.49
C LEU A 186 14.02 -1.95 6.32
N ALA A 187 15.34 -2.14 6.21
CA ALA A 187 16.13 -1.62 5.10
C ALA A 187 15.67 -2.20 3.74
N VAL A 188 15.40 -3.50 3.67
CA VAL A 188 14.83 -4.13 2.46
C VAL A 188 13.48 -3.52 2.11
N TYR A 189 12.59 -3.32 3.09
CA TYR A 189 11.32 -2.65 2.84
C TYR A 189 11.51 -1.21 2.35
N ASP A 190 12.45 -0.44 2.91
CA ASP A 190 12.74 0.91 2.45
C ASP A 190 13.24 0.93 1.00
N LEU A 191 14.07 -0.04 0.60
CA LEU A 191 14.55 -0.18 -0.78
C LEU A 191 13.40 -0.56 -1.73
N VAL A 192 12.51 -1.47 -1.33
CA VAL A 192 11.29 -1.79 -2.09
C VAL A 192 10.39 -0.56 -2.21
N GLY A 193 10.24 0.22 -1.13
CA GLY A 193 9.54 1.49 -1.13
C GLY A 193 10.15 2.49 -2.11
N ALA A 194 11.48 2.64 -2.13
CA ALA A 194 12.19 3.53 -3.05
C ALA A 194 12.01 3.11 -4.52
N LEU A 195 11.85 1.81 -4.79
CA LEU A 195 11.55 1.31 -6.13
C LEU A 195 10.09 1.58 -6.51
N PHE A 196 9.13 1.27 -5.65
CA PHE A 196 7.71 1.19 -6.03
C PHE A 196 6.83 2.26 -5.40
N ALA A 197 7.43 3.31 -4.84
CA ALA A 197 6.70 4.51 -4.45
C ALA A 197 5.91 5.05 -5.65
N PRO A 198 4.64 5.43 -5.45
CA PRO A 198 3.87 6.24 -6.39
C PRO A 198 4.68 7.44 -6.88
N ASN A 199 4.55 7.75 -8.17
CA ASN A 199 5.16 8.95 -8.78
C ASN A 199 4.51 10.25 -8.27
N ASP A 200 3.26 10.16 -7.82
CA ASP A 200 2.61 11.23 -7.08
C ASP A 200 3.23 11.33 -5.68
N PRO A 201 3.40 12.55 -5.12
CA PRO A 201 3.91 12.71 -3.76
C PRO A 201 2.99 11.97 -2.80
N VAL A 202 3.37 10.75 -2.43
CA VAL A 202 2.78 10.03 -1.32
C VAL A 202 2.90 10.96 -0.12
N PRO A 203 1.80 11.37 0.52
CA PRO A 203 1.88 12.06 1.78
C PRO A 203 2.77 11.21 2.70
N SER A 204 3.92 11.74 3.11
CA SER A 204 4.87 10.96 3.90
C SER A 204 4.16 10.29 5.09
N ARG A 205 4.58 9.09 5.51
CA ARG A 205 4.06 8.41 6.72
C ARG A 205 4.04 9.32 7.95
N HIS A 206 4.96 10.27 8.00
CA HIS A 206 5.00 11.33 9.00
C HIS A 206 3.85 12.33 8.82
N ALA A 207 3.63 12.83 7.60
CA ALA A 207 2.51 13.72 7.26
C ALA A 207 1.14 13.07 7.52
N ASP A 208 0.95 11.76 7.27
CA ASP A 208 -0.34 11.10 7.55
C ASP A 208 -0.56 10.83 9.03
N LYS A 209 0.45 10.34 9.75
CA LYS A 209 0.37 10.22 11.22
C LYS A 209 0.15 11.57 11.89
N LEU A 210 0.76 12.62 11.35
CA LEU A 210 0.59 13.97 11.83
C LEU A 210 -0.79 14.53 11.46
N PHE A 211 -1.30 14.26 10.27
CA PHE A 211 -2.65 14.66 9.88
C PHE A 211 -3.71 13.96 10.74
N ILE A 212 -3.53 12.67 11.05
CA ILE A 212 -4.37 11.94 12.01
C ILE A 212 -4.31 12.59 13.39
N ARG A 213 -3.12 12.99 13.87
CA ARG A 213 -2.96 13.70 15.14
C ARG A 213 -3.68 15.04 15.14
N VAL A 214 -3.49 15.85 14.10
CA VAL A 214 -4.19 17.13 13.90
C VAL A 214 -5.71 16.93 13.90
N ARG A 215 -6.21 15.90 13.18
CA ARG A 215 -7.63 15.56 13.16
C ARG A 215 -8.15 15.21 14.55
N ASN A 216 -7.42 14.42 15.33
CA ASN A 216 -7.82 14.08 16.69
C ASN A 216 -7.84 15.32 17.60
N VAL A 217 -6.82 16.17 17.51
CA VAL A 217 -6.77 17.46 18.22
C VAL A 217 -7.98 18.33 17.88
N ILE A 218 -8.39 18.39 16.60
CA ILE A 218 -9.58 19.11 16.16
C ILE A 218 -10.86 18.46 16.69
N LYS A 219 -10.98 17.14 16.60
CA LYS A 219 -12.13 16.38 17.10
C LYS A 219 -12.34 16.57 18.60
N ASP A 220 -11.27 16.73 19.36
CA ASP A 220 -11.34 16.92 20.81
C ASP A 220 -11.62 18.39 21.20
N GLY A 221 -11.36 19.34 20.30
CA GLY A 221 -11.45 20.78 20.57
C GLY A 221 -12.57 21.53 19.86
N PHE A 222 -13.19 20.98 18.80
CA PHE A 222 -14.05 21.76 17.90
C PHE A 222 -15.25 22.43 18.59
N ALA A 223 -15.76 21.88 19.69
CA ALA A 223 -16.92 22.42 20.41
C ALA A 223 -16.57 23.68 21.22
N ASP A 224 -15.29 23.94 21.49
CA ASP A 224 -14.84 25.18 22.10
C ASP A 224 -14.85 26.30 21.03
N PRO A 225 -15.58 27.41 21.25
CA PRO A 225 -15.62 28.54 20.32
C PRO A 225 -14.27 29.24 20.12
N ASP A 226 -13.31 29.08 21.05
CA ASP A 226 -11.99 29.69 21.00
C ASP A 226 -10.97 28.78 20.29
N PHE A 227 -11.31 27.52 20.09
CA PHE A 227 -10.50 26.57 19.33
C PHE A 227 -10.48 26.93 17.83
N GLY A 228 -9.27 27.16 17.33
CA GLY A 228 -9.01 27.55 15.94
C GLY A 228 -7.70 26.98 15.39
N PRO A 229 -7.29 27.35 14.16
CA PRO A 229 -6.07 26.82 13.53
C PRO A 229 -4.79 27.03 14.34
N CYS A 230 -4.67 28.14 15.07
CA CYS A 230 -3.50 28.40 15.93
C CYS A 230 -3.42 27.38 17.09
N GLU A 231 -4.53 27.17 17.79
CA GLU A 231 -4.67 26.20 18.88
C GLU A 231 -4.40 24.77 18.38
N ALA A 232 -4.97 24.42 17.23
CA ALA A 232 -4.77 23.12 16.60
C ALA A 232 -3.30 22.87 16.22
N ALA A 233 -2.59 23.87 15.69
CA ALA A 233 -1.17 23.79 15.38
C ALA A 233 -0.33 23.58 16.65
N ALA A 234 -0.59 24.39 17.68
CA ALA A 234 0.10 24.32 18.96
C ALA A 234 -0.05 22.94 19.62
N ARG A 235 -1.30 22.45 19.74
CA ARG A 235 -1.59 21.13 20.32
C ARG A 235 -1.06 19.96 19.49
N ALA A 236 -0.92 20.12 18.18
CA ALA A 236 -0.33 19.10 17.31
C ALA A 236 1.22 19.13 17.29
N GLY A 237 1.84 20.16 17.86
CA GLY A 237 3.29 20.33 17.93
C GLY A 237 3.92 20.79 16.60
N ILE A 238 3.21 21.61 15.82
CA ILE A 238 3.67 22.11 14.51
C ILE A 238 3.43 23.61 14.34
N SER A 239 4.11 24.22 13.38
CA SER A 239 3.86 25.62 13.03
C SER A 239 2.52 25.80 12.32
N LEU A 240 1.87 26.95 12.51
CA LEU A 240 0.64 27.32 11.81
C LEU A 240 0.82 27.29 10.28
N ARG A 241 1.97 27.74 9.79
CA ARG A 241 2.31 27.70 8.36
C ARG A 241 2.33 26.27 7.82
N TYR A 242 2.87 25.33 8.59
CA TYR A 242 2.90 23.92 8.20
C TYR A 242 1.50 23.29 8.22
N LEU A 243 0.71 23.60 9.25
CA LEU A 243 -0.70 23.19 9.32
C LEU A 243 -1.49 23.70 8.10
N GLN A 244 -1.37 24.99 7.76
CA GLN A 244 -2.05 25.58 6.61
C GLN A 244 -1.64 24.88 5.30
N LYS A 245 -0.33 24.71 5.07
CA LYS A 245 0.19 24.01 3.89
C LYS A 245 -0.39 22.60 3.78
N MET A 246 -0.48 21.88 4.90
CA MET A 246 -1.01 20.51 4.95
C MET A 246 -2.47 20.41 4.52
N PHE A 247 -3.31 21.37 4.92
CA PHE A 247 -4.72 21.45 4.51
C PHE A 247 -4.86 21.92 3.05
N THR A 248 -4.06 22.90 2.62
CA THR A 248 -4.09 23.40 1.23
C THR A 248 -3.73 22.31 0.23
N GLN A 249 -2.74 21.47 0.54
CA GLN A 249 -2.39 20.29 -0.28
C GLN A 249 -3.54 19.28 -0.42
N ARG A 250 -4.51 19.33 0.49
CA ARG A 250 -5.72 18.51 0.50
C ARG A 250 -6.95 19.27 -0.01
N GLY A 251 -6.77 20.43 -0.65
CA GLY A 251 -7.88 21.20 -1.22
C GLY A 251 -8.86 21.79 -0.19
N SER A 252 -8.42 21.99 1.05
CA SER A 252 -9.25 22.52 2.14
C SER A 252 -8.47 23.50 3.02
N THR A 253 -9.13 24.10 4.01
CA THR A 253 -8.50 24.87 5.07
C THR A 253 -8.78 24.25 6.45
N CYS A 254 -7.87 24.45 7.41
CA CYS A 254 -8.09 23.98 8.78
C CYS A 254 -9.38 24.56 9.39
N SER A 255 -9.69 25.83 9.10
CA SER A 255 -10.93 26.46 9.56
C SER A 255 -12.18 25.80 8.99
N GLU A 256 -12.22 25.51 7.68
CA GLU A 256 -13.34 24.79 7.06
C GLU A 256 -13.51 23.40 7.66
N PHE A 257 -12.40 22.72 7.96
CA PHE A 257 -12.43 21.42 8.61
C PHE A 257 -12.93 21.52 10.06
N ILE A 258 -12.56 22.53 10.84
CA ILE A 258 -13.15 22.74 12.17
C ILE A 258 -14.66 23.00 12.06
N TYR A 259 -15.08 23.85 11.10
CA TYR A 259 -16.50 24.14 10.90
C TYR A 259 -17.30 22.91 10.45
N SER A 260 -16.72 21.96 9.71
CA SER A 260 -17.43 20.73 9.36
C SER A 260 -17.80 19.92 10.60
N PHE A 261 -16.87 19.72 11.55
CA PHE A 261 -17.16 19.07 12.82
C PHE A 261 -18.24 19.80 13.63
N ARG A 262 -18.17 21.13 13.70
CA ARG A 262 -19.19 21.95 14.38
C ARG A 262 -20.58 21.78 13.74
N LEU A 263 -20.65 21.78 12.42
CA LEU A 263 -21.90 21.63 11.66
C LEU A 263 -22.48 20.21 11.79
N ASP A 264 -21.64 19.18 11.76
CA ASP A 264 -22.07 17.78 11.92
C ASP A 264 -22.62 17.55 13.34
N GLN A 265 -21.99 18.12 14.37
CA GLN A 265 -22.50 18.09 15.74
C GLN A 265 -23.85 18.81 15.85
N ALA A 266 -23.98 20.00 15.25
CA ALA A 266 -25.22 20.75 15.25
C ALA A 266 -26.36 19.97 14.56
N ALA A 267 -26.07 19.32 13.42
CA ALA A 267 -27.06 18.49 12.72
C ALA A 267 -27.55 17.33 13.61
N ARG A 268 -26.64 16.65 14.31
CA ARG A 268 -27.02 15.58 15.27
C ARG A 268 -27.89 16.10 16.42
N LEU A 269 -27.56 17.26 16.97
CA LEU A 269 -28.33 17.87 18.05
C LEU A 269 -29.73 18.30 17.57
N LEU A 270 -29.84 18.85 16.37
CA LEU A 270 -31.13 19.21 15.75
C LEU A 270 -32.02 17.99 15.50
N GLN A 271 -31.43 16.89 15.03
CA GLN A 271 -32.15 15.62 14.87
C GLN A 271 -32.66 15.08 16.21
N ARG A 272 -31.80 15.09 17.24
CA ARG A 272 -32.19 14.66 18.58
C ARG A 272 -33.30 15.55 19.15
N ARG A 273 -33.22 16.86 18.92
CA ARG A 273 -34.26 17.81 19.32
C ARG A 273 -35.59 17.49 18.66
N ALA A 274 -35.61 17.27 17.34
CA ALA A 274 -36.81 16.94 16.58
C ALA A 274 -37.41 15.59 17.01
N ALA A 275 -36.58 14.59 17.30
CA ALA A 275 -37.04 13.26 17.72
C ALA A 275 -37.63 13.24 19.15
N LEU A 276 -37.28 14.23 19.99
CA LEU A 276 -37.69 14.31 21.39
C LEU A 276 -38.72 15.42 21.65
N ASP A 277 -39.22 16.09 20.60
CA ASP A 277 -40.06 17.30 20.70
C ASP A 277 -39.51 18.34 21.71
N ALA A 278 -38.19 18.46 21.76
CA ALA A 278 -37.53 19.30 22.75
C ALA A 278 -37.62 20.79 22.40
N SER A 279 -37.92 21.61 23.40
CA SER A 279 -38.07 23.08 23.28
C SER A 279 -36.73 23.84 23.23
N GLN A 280 -35.59 23.14 23.14
CA GLN A 280 -34.26 23.74 23.14
C GLN A 280 -34.11 24.80 22.04
N ALA A 281 -33.60 25.99 22.38
CA ALA A 281 -33.42 27.06 21.40
C ALA A 281 -32.37 26.68 20.33
N LEU A 282 -32.60 27.07 19.07
CA LEU A 282 -31.63 26.83 17.98
C LEU A 282 -30.29 27.53 18.23
N SER A 283 -30.30 28.65 18.95
CA SER A 283 -29.10 29.36 19.39
C SER A 283 -28.26 28.52 20.36
N GLU A 284 -28.90 27.82 21.31
CA GLU A 284 -28.19 26.94 22.24
C GLU A 284 -27.50 25.78 21.53
N ILE A 285 -28.14 25.21 20.50
CA ILE A 285 -27.51 24.18 19.66
C ILE A 285 -26.28 24.73 18.92
N ALA A 286 -26.37 25.97 18.40
CA ALA A 286 -25.24 26.63 17.76
C ALA A 286 -24.07 26.81 18.74
N TYR A 287 -24.36 27.31 19.95
CA TYR A 287 -23.36 27.52 21.00
C TYR A 287 -22.74 26.20 21.49
N ALA A 288 -23.55 25.18 21.74
CA ALA A 288 -23.09 23.85 22.13
C ALA A 288 -22.25 23.16 21.05
N SER A 289 -22.35 23.61 19.80
CA SER A 289 -21.56 23.13 18.67
C SER A 289 -20.32 24.00 18.40
N GLY A 290 -20.01 24.99 19.24
CA GLY A 290 -18.81 25.83 19.14
C GLY A 290 -18.92 27.05 18.23
N PHE A 291 -20.13 27.46 17.82
CA PHE A 291 -20.32 28.76 17.16
C PHE A 291 -20.47 29.87 18.19
N ARG A 292 -19.87 31.04 17.96
CA ARG A 292 -20.06 32.23 18.82
C ARG A 292 -21.31 33.04 18.48
N ASP A 293 -21.77 32.92 17.24
CA ASP A 293 -22.86 33.74 16.71
C ASP A 293 -23.83 32.89 15.88
N TYR A 294 -25.12 33.08 16.17
CA TYR A 294 -26.19 32.32 15.53
C TYR A 294 -26.35 32.68 14.04
N ARG A 295 -26.16 33.94 13.65
CA ARG A 295 -26.29 34.34 12.22
C ARG A 295 -25.21 33.67 11.38
N HIS A 296 -23.98 33.60 11.89
CA HIS A 296 -22.89 32.91 11.25
C HIS A 296 -23.15 31.41 11.13
N PHE A 297 -23.61 30.78 12.23
CA PHE A 297 -24.05 29.39 12.23
C PHE A 297 -25.12 29.13 11.16
N ALA A 298 -26.22 29.88 11.17
CA ALA A 298 -27.33 29.68 10.27
C ALA A 298 -26.92 29.81 8.79
N ARG A 299 -26.02 30.76 8.48
CA ARG A 299 -25.46 30.91 7.13
C ARG A 299 -24.61 29.71 6.72
N LYS A 300 -23.70 29.25 7.59
CA LYS A 300 -22.83 28.09 7.31
C LYS A 300 -23.64 26.79 7.22
N PHE A 301 -24.64 26.62 8.07
CA PHE A 301 -25.53 25.48 8.07
C PHE A 301 -26.35 25.42 6.77
N ARG A 302 -26.96 26.53 6.36
CA ARG A 302 -27.70 26.61 5.09
C ARG A 302 -26.80 26.35 3.89
N HIS A 303 -25.60 26.92 3.88
CA HIS A 303 -24.63 26.66 2.81
C HIS A 303 -24.27 25.17 2.72
N ARG A 304 -24.17 24.47 3.86
CA ARG A 304 -23.73 23.08 3.95
C ARG A 304 -24.83 22.05 3.68
N PHE A 305 -26.05 22.32 4.13
CA PHE A 305 -27.18 21.37 4.13
C PHE A 305 -28.34 21.81 3.22
N GLY A 306 -28.25 22.98 2.58
CA GLY A 306 -29.27 23.48 1.65
C GLY A 306 -30.50 24.11 2.32
N HIS A 307 -30.67 23.97 3.63
CA HIS A 307 -31.82 24.51 4.37
C HIS A 307 -31.42 25.22 5.67
N ALA A 308 -32.33 26.00 6.26
CA ALA A 308 -32.10 26.61 7.56
C ALA A 308 -32.15 25.57 8.70
N PRO A 309 -31.47 25.80 9.84
CA PRO A 309 -31.44 24.85 10.97
C PRO A 309 -32.81 24.38 11.49
N GLY A 310 -33.87 25.18 11.30
CA GLY A 310 -35.24 24.84 11.72
C GLY A 310 -36.19 24.38 10.63
N GLY A 311 -35.73 24.19 9.38
CA GLY A 311 -36.62 24.02 8.21
C GLY A 311 -36.40 22.77 7.35
N GLY A 312 -35.53 21.84 7.74
CA GLY A 312 -35.29 20.59 7.00
C GLY A 312 -35.84 19.37 7.71
N SER A 313 -36.17 18.30 6.96
CA SER A 313 -36.58 17.03 7.56
C SER A 313 -35.39 16.34 8.26
N PRO A 314 -35.62 15.57 9.34
CA PRO A 314 -34.55 14.83 10.03
C PRO A 314 -33.79 13.86 9.10
N GLU A 315 -34.46 13.33 8.08
CA GLU A 315 -33.92 12.37 7.11
C GLU A 315 -32.96 13.03 6.10
N ASP A 316 -33.29 14.24 5.62
CA ASP A 316 -32.44 15.00 4.69
C ASP A 316 -31.09 15.36 5.32
N SER A 317 -31.12 15.74 6.61
CA SER A 317 -29.91 16.06 7.38
C SER A 317 -29.00 14.84 7.59
N ARG A 318 -29.57 13.63 7.72
CA ARG A 318 -28.82 12.38 7.95
C ARG A 318 -28.10 11.94 6.67
N ALA A 319 -28.80 11.90 5.55
CA ALA A 319 -28.24 11.52 4.25
C ALA A 319 -27.11 12.46 3.79
N LEU A 320 -27.19 13.75 4.12
CA LEU A 320 -26.16 14.75 3.80
C LEU A 320 -24.96 14.70 4.75
N CYS A 321 -25.16 14.33 6.03
CA CYS A 321 -24.09 14.11 6.99
C CYS A 321 -23.26 12.88 6.58
N ASP A 322 -23.92 11.76 6.27
CA ASP A 322 -23.28 10.49 5.92
C ASP A 322 -22.52 10.56 4.57
N ARG A 323 -23.10 11.21 3.54
CA ARG A 323 -22.42 11.39 2.24
C ARG A 323 -21.15 12.23 2.34
N ASN A 324 -21.11 13.20 3.26
CA ASN A 324 -19.95 14.07 3.39
C ASN A 324 -18.90 13.55 4.36
N ILE A 325 -19.30 12.80 5.39
CA ILE A 325 -18.34 11.98 6.14
C ILE A 325 -17.60 11.08 5.15
N ASN A 326 -18.30 10.46 4.19
CA ASN A 326 -17.65 9.67 3.14
C ASN A 326 -16.76 10.51 2.20
N HIS A 327 -17.11 11.76 1.88
CA HIS A 327 -16.24 12.66 1.10
C HIS A 327 -14.95 13.06 1.87
N TRP A 328 -15.05 13.34 3.17
CA TRP A 328 -13.90 13.65 4.03
C TRP A 328 -13.10 12.40 4.42
N LEU A 329 -13.73 11.22 4.44
CA LEU A 329 -13.07 9.92 4.56
C LEU A 329 -12.40 9.49 3.25
N ALA A 330 -12.88 9.94 2.08
CA ALA A 330 -12.22 9.72 0.79
C ALA A 330 -10.98 10.61 0.59
N MET A 331 -10.70 11.52 1.53
CA MET A 331 -9.44 12.25 1.63
C MET A 331 -8.40 11.55 2.55
N LEU A 332 -8.70 10.30 2.94
CA LEU A 332 -7.75 9.31 3.46
C LEU A 332 -7.12 8.52 2.30
#